data_AF-A0A5E4IJ33-F1
#
_entry.id   AF-A0A5E4IJ33-F1
#
_cell.length_a   1.000
_cell.length_b   1.000
_cell.length_c   1.000
_cell.angle_alpha   90.00
_cell.angle_beta   90.00
_cell.angle_gamma   90.00
#
_symmetry.space_group_name_H-M   'P 1'
#
loop_
_entity.id
_entity.type
_entity.pdbx_description
1 polymer ?
#
loop_
_entity_poly.entity_id
_entity_poly.type
_entity_poly.pdbx_seq_one_letter_code
_entity_poly.pdbx_strand_id
1 'polypeptide(L)'
;MGISNIIPVPAAIDEEIEKWTIFGQPVAEVWFTTTEKIHQIIEMGPVKNIFNWGRKNALYMFVQPMGCCGVEFLVFGASPYDCDRFGLLPRNSPRQADVMIISGYISRKYLPAVKNLWEQMPEPKWCIAVGECAISGGPFYDSYNIIQNTAEFFPIDVFIPGCPPRPEQFIEGFLNLQEKIKQRKDKRGY
;
A
#
# COMPACT_ATOMS: atom_id res chain seq x y z
N MET A 1 29.12 8.64 -4.93
CA MET A 1 29.87 9.28 -6.02
C MET A 1 28.92 10.25 -6.69
N GLY A 2 29.22 11.55 -6.54
CA GLY A 2 28.31 12.62 -6.95
C GLY A 2 28.11 12.66 -8.45
N ILE A 3 26.88 12.99 -8.85
CA ILE A 3 26.55 13.32 -10.22
C ILE A 3 25.98 14.74 -10.20
N SER A 4 26.90 15.70 -10.19
CA SER A 4 26.61 17.09 -10.50
C SER A 4 26.37 17.21 -12.01
N ASN A 5 25.17 16.86 -12.46
CA ASN A 5 24.73 17.19 -13.82
C ASN A 5 23.43 17.99 -13.71
N ILE A 6 23.59 19.29 -13.43
CA ILE A 6 22.59 20.29 -13.81
C ILE A 6 22.49 20.18 -15.34
N ILE A 7 21.37 19.68 -15.84
CA ILE A 7 21.06 19.79 -17.26
C ILE A 7 21.00 21.29 -17.55
N PRO A 8 21.77 21.82 -18.51
CA PRO A 8 21.75 23.23 -18.83
C PRO A 8 20.32 23.62 -19.20
N VAL A 9 19.79 24.62 -18.52
CA VAL A 9 18.49 25.22 -18.79
C VAL A 9 18.47 25.58 -20.28
N PRO A 10 17.46 25.14 -21.07
CA PRO A 10 17.37 25.57 -22.46
C PRO A 10 17.26 27.09 -22.48
N ALA A 11 18.17 27.76 -23.18
CA ALA A 11 18.37 29.21 -23.20
C ALA A 11 17.20 30.03 -23.81
N ALA A 12 16.02 29.42 -23.98
CA ALA A 12 14.85 29.98 -24.64
C ALA A 12 13.59 29.72 -23.80
N ILE A 13 13.58 30.25 -22.57
CA ILE A 13 12.35 30.36 -21.76
C ILE A 13 11.97 31.84 -21.77
N ASP A 14 10.71 32.15 -22.08
CA ASP A 14 10.20 33.52 -22.05
C ASP A 14 10.40 34.12 -20.64
N GLU A 15 10.89 35.36 -20.53
CA GLU A 15 11.16 36.07 -19.26
C GLU A 15 9.95 36.16 -18.32
N GLU A 16 8.74 35.92 -18.84
CA GLU A 16 7.52 35.83 -18.05
C GLU A 16 7.43 34.54 -17.22
N ILE A 17 7.95 33.41 -17.71
CA ILE A 17 7.83 32.09 -17.07
C ILE A 17 8.78 31.96 -15.87
N GLU A 18 9.95 32.62 -15.88
CA GLU A 18 10.87 32.65 -14.73
C GLU A 18 10.27 33.34 -13.49
N LYS A 19 9.32 34.26 -13.67
CA LYS A 19 8.66 34.98 -12.58
C LYS A 19 7.60 34.14 -11.87
N TRP A 20 7.17 33.03 -12.46
CA TRP A 20 6.20 32.14 -11.84
C TRP A 20 6.92 31.37 -10.75
N THR A 21 6.40 31.43 -9.53
CA THR A 21 6.96 30.72 -8.39
C THR A 21 5.96 29.67 -7.91
N ILE A 22 6.44 28.43 -7.73
CA ILE A 22 5.70 27.35 -7.09
C ILE A 22 6.43 27.05 -5.79
N PHE A 23 5.76 27.23 -4.65
CA PHE A 23 6.31 27.03 -3.30
C PHE A 23 7.63 27.79 -3.03
N GLY A 24 7.77 29.01 -3.58
CA GLY A 24 8.93 29.88 -3.32
C GLY A 24 10.17 29.58 -4.18
N GLN A 25 10.08 28.68 -5.15
CA GLN A 25 11.12 28.42 -6.16
C GLN A 25 10.60 28.78 -7.56
N PRO A 26 11.47 29.27 -8.48
CA PRO A 26 11.09 29.59 -9.84
C PRO A 26 10.69 28.33 -10.63
N VAL A 27 9.60 28.41 -11.40
CA VAL A 27 9.00 27.30 -12.15
C VAL A 27 9.99 26.64 -13.12
N ALA A 28 10.91 27.42 -13.70
CA ALA A 28 11.96 26.90 -14.59
C ALA A 28 12.86 25.86 -13.90
N GLU A 29 13.18 26.02 -12.62
CA GLU A 29 14.01 25.04 -11.89
C GLU A 29 13.28 23.74 -11.59
N VAL A 30 11.94 23.78 -11.48
CA VAL A 30 11.10 22.63 -11.13
C VAL A 30 10.85 21.74 -12.35
N TRP A 31 10.65 22.32 -13.54
CA TRP A 31 10.41 21.57 -14.78
C TRP A 31 11.63 20.80 -15.29
N PHE A 32 12.86 21.26 -14.97
CA PHE A 32 14.10 20.71 -15.52
C PHE A 32 15.04 20.03 -14.49
N THR A 33 14.52 19.71 -13.30
CA THR A 33 15.34 19.21 -12.16
C THR A 33 15.41 17.67 -12.03
N THR A 34 16.50 17.17 -11.43
CA THR A 34 16.74 15.78 -11.00
C THR A 34 15.65 15.22 -10.08
N THR A 35 15.35 13.92 -10.18
CA THR A 35 14.34 13.18 -9.38
C THR A 35 14.39 13.46 -7.88
N GLU A 36 15.59 13.69 -7.31
CA GLU A 36 15.82 13.92 -5.88
C GLU A 36 15.17 15.21 -5.34
N LYS A 37 15.21 16.32 -6.08
CA LYS A 37 14.57 17.58 -5.66
C LYS A 37 13.04 17.52 -5.85
N ILE A 38 12.55 16.73 -6.82
CA ILE A 38 11.11 16.47 -6.97
C ILE A 38 10.58 15.76 -5.73
N HIS A 39 11.31 14.77 -5.19
CA HIS A 39 10.95 14.11 -3.94
C HIS A 39 10.93 15.09 -2.76
N GLN A 40 11.89 16.01 -2.67
CA GLN A 40 11.92 17.05 -1.62
C GLN A 40 10.72 18.01 -1.73
N ILE A 41 10.34 18.43 -2.93
CA ILE A 41 9.18 19.30 -3.16
C ILE A 41 7.87 18.56 -2.87
N ILE A 42 7.77 17.28 -3.23
CA ILE A 42 6.64 16.42 -2.86
C ILE A 42 6.56 16.26 -1.34
N GLU A 43 7.69 16.21 -0.63
CA GLU A 43 7.71 16.16 0.84
C GLU A 43 7.29 17.47 1.50
N MET A 44 7.48 18.60 0.82
CA MET A 44 7.11 19.93 1.29
C MET A 44 5.60 20.18 1.18
N GLY A 45 4.91 19.92 2.29
CA GLY A 45 3.62 20.55 2.62
C GLY A 45 2.37 20.02 1.89
N PRO A 46 1.57 20.87 1.22
CA PRO A 46 0.18 20.57 0.83
C PRO A 46 0.03 19.56 -0.30
N VAL A 47 1.03 19.46 -1.20
CA VAL A 47 1.00 18.51 -2.32
C VAL A 47 1.05 17.06 -1.82
N LYS A 48 1.84 16.79 -0.78
CA LYS A 48 1.87 15.46 -0.14
C LYS A 48 0.51 15.06 0.42
N ASN A 49 -0.24 16.02 0.97
CA ASN A 49 -1.56 15.75 1.51
C ASN A 49 -2.54 15.35 0.40
N ILE A 50 -2.40 15.90 -0.80
CA ILE A 50 -3.17 15.52 -1.99
C ILE A 50 -2.80 14.09 -2.43
N PHE A 51 -1.50 13.76 -2.50
CA PHE A 51 -1.07 12.41 -2.84
C PHE A 51 -1.53 11.36 -1.81
N ASN A 52 -1.40 11.65 -0.52
CA ASN A 52 -1.87 10.76 0.53
C ASN A 52 -3.40 10.66 0.56
N TRP A 53 -4.11 11.73 0.21
CA TRP A 53 -5.55 11.69 0.00
C TRP A 53 -5.94 10.79 -1.17
N GLY A 54 -5.19 10.84 -2.28
CA GLY A 54 -5.37 9.92 -3.41
C GLY A 54 -5.11 8.47 -3.02
N ARG A 55 -3.97 8.19 -2.39
CA ARG A 55 -3.55 6.85 -1.94
C ARG A 55 -4.56 6.21 -0.98
N LYS A 56 -5.06 6.96 0.01
CA LYS A 56 -6.01 6.38 0.98
C LYS A 56 -7.40 6.10 0.38
N ASN A 57 -7.83 6.88 -0.62
CA ASN A 57 -9.17 6.78 -1.20
C ASN A 57 -9.22 5.85 -2.43
N ALA A 58 -8.08 5.33 -2.89
CA ALA A 58 -8.01 4.42 -4.01
C ALA A 58 -7.00 3.31 -3.67
N LEU A 59 -7.43 2.35 -2.86
CA LEU A 59 -6.61 1.21 -2.50
C LEU A 59 -7.02 0.01 -3.34
N TYR A 60 -6.13 -0.41 -4.24
CA TYR A 60 -6.33 -1.61 -5.03
C TYR A 60 -5.83 -2.83 -4.27
N MET A 61 -6.76 -3.74 -3.98
CA MET A 61 -6.54 -4.90 -3.13
C MET A 61 -6.17 -6.11 -3.99
N PHE A 62 -5.06 -6.75 -3.68
CA PHE A 62 -4.71 -8.08 -4.16
C PHE A 62 -4.90 -9.08 -3.04
N VAL A 63 -5.87 -9.98 -3.20
CA VAL A 63 -6.24 -10.92 -2.15
C VAL A 63 -5.58 -12.26 -2.39
N GLN A 64 -5.02 -12.81 -1.32
CA GLN A 64 -4.57 -14.19 -1.23
C GLN A 64 -5.53 -14.95 -0.31
N PRO A 65 -6.62 -15.51 -0.87
CA PRO A 65 -7.64 -16.19 -0.09
C PRO A 65 -7.17 -17.61 0.26
N MET A 66 -6.69 -17.80 1.47
CA MET A 66 -6.13 -19.06 1.95
C MET A 66 -6.95 -19.59 3.12
N GLY A 67 -8.11 -20.17 2.81
CA GLY A 67 -9.01 -20.78 3.80
C GLY A 67 -10.30 -19.99 4.01
N CYS A 68 -10.91 -20.10 5.19
CA CYS A 68 -12.24 -19.59 5.48
C CYS A 68 -12.36 -18.05 5.43
N CYS A 69 -11.28 -17.32 5.76
CA CYS A 69 -11.28 -15.85 5.71
C CYS A 69 -11.43 -15.31 4.27
N GLY A 70 -11.16 -16.13 3.24
CA GLY A 70 -11.39 -15.76 1.84
C GLY A 70 -12.87 -15.67 1.47
N VAL A 71 -13.73 -16.51 2.07
CA VAL A 71 -15.18 -16.44 1.84
C VAL A 71 -15.75 -15.16 2.46
N GLU A 72 -15.25 -14.82 3.64
CA GLU A 72 -15.65 -13.61 4.35
C GLU A 72 -15.25 -12.34 3.58
N PHE A 73 -14.10 -12.37 2.89
CA PHE A 73 -13.70 -11.30 1.98
C PHE A 73 -14.68 -11.13 0.80
N LEU A 74 -15.31 -12.20 0.31
CA LEU A 74 -16.34 -12.09 -0.73
C LEU A 74 -17.61 -11.43 -0.19
N VAL A 75 -17.99 -11.71 1.06
CA VAL A 75 -19.12 -11.06 1.73
C VAL A 75 -18.83 -9.58 1.97
N PHE A 76 -17.59 -9.23 2.32
CA PHE A 76 -17.12 -7.85 2.41
C PHE A 76 -17.27 -7.08 1.08
N GLY A 77 -17.08 -7.76 -0.06
CA GLY A 77 -17.35 -7.19 -1.39
C GLY A 77 -18.82 -7.26 -1.84
N ALA A 78 -19.70 -7.89 -1.06
CA ALA A 78 -21.11 -8.04 -1.43
C ALA A 78 -21.93 -6.81 -1.05
N SER A 79 -23.15 -6.72 -1.57
CA SER A 79 -24.05 -5.58 -1.40
C SER A 79 -24.32 -5.10 0.03
N PRO A 80 -24.32 -5.95 1.08
CA PRO A 80 -24.58 -5.45 2.44
C PRO A 80 -23.47 -4.55 2.99
N TYR A 81 -22.21 -4.80 2.58
CA TYR A 81 -21.03 -4.14 3.13
C TYR A 81 -20.34 -3.22 2.14
N ASP A 82 -20.39 -3.55 0.85
CA ASP A 82 -19.89 -2.77 -0.29
C ASP A 82 -18.52 -2.12 -0.05
N CYS A 83 -17.45 -2.88 -0.30
CA CYS A 83 -16.09 -2.38 -0.15
C CYS A 83 -15.76 -1.20 -1.09
N ASP A 84 -16.41 -1.11 -2.25
CA ASP A 84 -16.12 -0.08 -3.25
C ASP A 84 -16.50 1.32 -2.77
N ARG A 85 -17.44 1.41 -1.83
CA ARG A 85 -17.80 2.65 -1.13
C ARG A 85 -16.60 3.36 -0.50
N PHE A 86 -15.59 2.61 -0.05
CA PHE A 86 -14.39 3.15 0.58
C PHE A 86 -13.22 3.32 -0.40
N GLY A 87 -13.46 3.11 -1.70
CA GLY A 87 -12.45 3.14 -2.75
C GLY A 87 -11.55 1.91 -2.76
N LEU A 88 -12.10 0.77 -2.31
CA LEU A 88 -11.41 -0.50 -2.21
C LEU A 88 -11.85 -1.39 -3.37
N LEU A 89 -10.95 -1.62 -4.33
CA LEU A 89 -11.24 -2.41 -5.52
C LEU A 89 -10.35 -3.65 -5.60
N PRO A 90 -10.93 -4.87 -5.68
CA PRO A 90 -10.14 -6.07 -5.85
C PRO A 90 -9.53 -6.13 -7.26
N ARG A 91 -8.23 -6.40 -7.33
CA ARG A 91 -7.48 -6.65 -8.56
C ARG A 91 -6.91 -8.06 -8.54
N ASN A 92 -7.02 -8.74 -9.67
CA ASN A 92 -6.52 -10.11 -9.81
C ASN A 92 -5.01 -10.17 -10.16
N SER A 93 -4.40 -9.03 -10.47
CA SER A 93 -2.98 -8.94 -10.81
C SER A 93 -2.21 -8.18 -9.72
N PRO A 94 -1.11 -8.73 -9.19
CA PRO A 94 -0.30 -8.04 -8.18
C PRO A 94 0.33 -6.76 -8.73
N ARG A 95 0.58 -6.67 -10.04
CA ARG A 95 1.19 -5.48 -10.65
C ARG A 95 0.27 -4.25 -10.66
N GLN A 96 -1.04 -4.47 -10.49
CA GLN A 96 -2.06 -3.43 -10.50
C GLN A 96 -2.58 -3.11 -9.09
N ALA A 97 -2.01 -3.74 -8.06
CA ALA A 97 -2.49 -3.65 -6.70
C ALA A 97 -1.46 -3.02 -5.79
N ASP A 98 -1.96 -2.31 -4.78
CA ASP A 98 -1.14 -1.60 -3.80
C ASP A 98 -1.22 -2.27 -2.42
N VAL A 99 -2.33 -2.95 -2.12
CA VAL A 99 -2.54 -3.63 -0.83
C VAL A 99 -2.60 -5.13 -1.04
N MET A 100 -1.68 -5.88 -0.41
CA MET A 100 -1.77 -7.34 -0.34
C MET A 100 -2.53 -7.76 0.90
N ILE A 101 -3.57 -8.57 0.73
CA ILE A 101 -4.33 -9.15 1.83
C ILE A 101 -3.96 -10.62 1.95
N ILE A 102 -3.39 -10.99 3.07
CA ILE A 102 -3.16 -12.39 3.44
C ILE A 102 -4.36 -12.83 4.28
N SER A 103 -5.29 -13.54 3.64
CA SER A 103 -6.56 -13.92 4.25
C SER A 103 -6.56 -15.41 4.60
N GLY A 104 -6.11 -15.74 5.81
CA GLY A 104 -6.06 -17.10 6.35
C GLY A 104 -4.65 -17.71 6.42
N TYR A 105 -4.55 -19.04 6.40
CA TYR A 105 -3.28 -19.74 6.70
C TYR A 105 -2.35 -19.81 5.49
N ILE A 106 -1.04 -19.69 5.71
CA ILE A 106 -0.03 -19.95 4.67
C ILE A 106 0.64 -21.29 4.95
N SER A 107 0.64 -22.17 3.95
CA SER A 107 1.43 -23.40 4.01
C SER A 107 2.90 -23.14 3.66
N ARG A 108 3.82 -23.90 4.26
CA ARG A 108 5.26 -23.83 3.97
C ARG A 108 5.56 -24.01 2.47
N LYS A 109 4.79 -24.86 1.78
CA LYS A 109 4.89 -25.08 0.33
C LYS A 109 4.50 -23.85 -0.49
N TYR A 110 3.51 -23.09 -0.04
CA TYR A 110 2.97 -21.94 -0.80
C TYR A 110 3.71 -20.63 -0.51
N LEU A 111 4.39 -20.53 0.63
CA LEU A 111 5.19 -19.36 1.01
C LEU A 111 6.06 -18.76 -0.12
N PRO A 112 6.88 -19.52 -0.87
CA PRO A 112 7.70 -18.93 -1.94
C PRO A 112 6.85 -18.28 -3.05
N ALA A 113 5.67 -18.81 -3.35
CA ALA A 113 4.78 -18.20 -4.34
C ALA A 113 4.25 -16.84 -3.86
N VAL A 114 3.85 -16.74 -2.58
CA VAL A 114 3.38 -15.46 -2.01
C VAL A 114 4.51 -14.44 -1.94
N LYS A 115 5.74 -14.86 -1.63
CA LYS A 115 6.91 -13.98 -1.68
C LYS A 115 7.14 -13.40 -3.08
N ASN A 116 7.09 -14.25 -4.10
CA ASN A 116 7.22 -13.78 -5.49
C ASN A 116 6.10 -12.82 -5.89
N LEU A 117 4.86 -13.06 -5.44
CA LEU A 117 3.73 -12.15 -5.69
C LEU A 117 3.96 -10.79 -5.04
N TRP A 118 4.41 -10.79 -3.79
CA TRP A 118 4.75 -9.57 -3.06
C TRP A 118 5.87 -8.77 -3.73
N GLU A 119 6.90 -9.44 -4.24
CA GLU A 119 8.00 -8.80 -4.97
C GLU A 119 7.56 -8.20 -6.30
N GLN A 120 6.53 -8.75 -6.95
CA GLN A 120 5.99 -8.25 -8.22
C GLN A 120 5.10 -7.01 -8.06
N MET A 121 4.66 -6.69 -6.83
CA MET A 121 3.84 -5.50 -6.57
C MET A 121 4.69 -4.22 -6.64
N PRO A 122 4.18 -3.16 -7.28
CA PRO A 122 4.85 -1.86 -7.33
C PRO A 122 4.93 -1.22 -5.94
N GLU A 123 5.85 -0.27 -5.78
CA GLU A 123 5.92 0.58 -4.60
C GLU A 123 5.10 1.86 -4.86
N PRO A 124 4.24 2.36 -3.96
CA PRO A 124 4.03 2.00 -2.54
C PRO A 124 3.10 0.79 -2.32
N LYS A 125 3.49 -0.15 -1.45
CA LYS A 125 2.65 -1.31 -1.10
C LYS A 125 2.47 -1.59 0.38
N TRP A 126 1.27 -1.99 0.76
CA TRP A 126 0.89 -2.33 2.15
C TRP A 126 0.47 -3.78 2.27
N CYS A 127 0.64 -4.36 3.47
CA CYS A 127 0.21 -5.73 3.73
C CYS A 127 -0.73 -5.80 4.93
N ILE A 128 -1.88 -6.46 4.76
CA ILE A 128 -2.84 -6.73 5.82
C ILE A 128 -2.86 -8.24 6.09
N ALA A 129 -2.65 -8.62 7.34
CA ALA A 129 -2.87 -10.00 7.78
C ALA A 129 -4.26 -10.12 8.39
N VAL A 130 -5.04 -11.05 7.84
CA VAL A 130 -6.44 -11.24 8.21
C VAL A 130 -6.66 -12.64 8.77
N GLY A 131 -7.26 -12.65 9.96
CA GLY A 131 -7.64 -13.85 10.67
C GLY A 131 -6.50 -14.44 11.48
N GLU A 132 -6.86 -15.20 12.50
CA GLU A 132 -5.93 -15.75 13.49
C GLU A 132 -4.88 -16.65 12.84
N CYS A 133 -5.27 -17.38 11.79
CA CYS A 133 -4.38 -18.19 10.97
C CYS A 133 -3.19 -17.43 10.38
N ALA A 134 -3.37 -16.15 10.00
CA ALA A 134 -2.29 -15.34 9.44
C ALA A 134 -1.43 -14.69 10.53
N ILE A 135 -2.04 -14.35 11.68
CA ILE A 135 -1.40 -13.63 12.79
C ILE A 135 -0.53 -14.56 13.63
N SER A 136 -1.12 -15.67 14.07
CA SER A 136 -0.55 -16.58 15.08
C SER A 136 -0.65 -18.05 14.67
N GLY A 137 -1.07 -18.37 13.44
CA GLY A 137 -1.32 -19.74 12.98
C GLY A 137 -2.68 -20.29 13.43
N GLY A 138 -3.32 -19.62 14.40
CA GLY A 138 -4.66 -19.90 14.89
C GLY A 138 -4.87 -21.37 15.27
N PRO A 139 -5.96 -22.02 14.85
CA PRO A 139 -6.23 -23.41 15.19
C PRO A 139 -5.19 -24.40 14.62
N PHE A 140 -4.35 -23.96 13.69
CA PHE A 140 -3.31 -24.76 13.05
C PHE A 140 -1.90 -24.46 13.59
N TYR A 141 -1.79 -23.82 14.76
CA TYR A 141 -0.50 -23.45 15.35
C TYR A 141 0.48 -24.63 15.46
N ASP A 142 0.00 -25.82 15.86
CA ASP A 142 0.84 -27.03 16.01
C ASP A 142 0.89 -27.90 14.73
N SER A 143 0.52 -27.34 13.58
CA SER A 143 0.54 -28.08 12.31
C SER A 143 1.94 -28.10 11.69
N TYR A 144 2.37 -29.26 11.20
CA TYR A 144 3.67 -29.44 10.53
C TYR A 144 3.86 -28.53 9.30
N ASN A 145 2.77 -28.19 8.60
CA ASN A 145 2.84 -27.52 7.30
C ASN A 145 2.45 -26.04 7.36
N ILE A 146 1.86 -25.55 8.44
CA ILE A 146 1.39 -24.16 8.52
C ILE A 146 2.46 -23.27 9.14
N ILE A 147 2.54 -22.05 8.63
CA ILE A 147 3.38 -21.00 9.19
C ILE A 147 2.65 -20.36 10.36
N GLN A 148 3.32 -20.28 11.50
CA GLN A 148 2.74 -19.74 12.73
C GLN A 148 2.65 -18.21 12.70
N ASN A 149 3.60 -17.51 12.08
CA ASN A 149 3.55 -16.06 12.05
C ASN A 149 3.92 -15.51 10.68
N THR A 150 2.96 -14.87 10.03
CA THR A 150 3.17 -14.26 8.71
C THR A 150 4.04 -13.00 8.79
N ALA A 151 4.08 -12.33 9.96
CA ALA A 151 4.87 -11.13 10.17
C ALA A 151 6.40 -11.36 10.14
N GLU A 152 6.84 -12.62 10.26
CA GLU A 152 8.24 -12.99 10.07
C GLU A 152 8.67 -12.89 8.60
N PHE A 153 7.74 -13.07 7.66
CA PHE A 153 8.02 -13.13 6.23
C PHE A 153 7.61 -11.87 5.50
N PHE A 154 6.50 -11.26 5.91
CA PHE A 154 5.95 -10.07 5.26
C PHE A 154 5.88 -8.91 6.25
N PRO A 155 6.23 -7.70 5.81
CA PRO A 155 6.03 -6.49 6.62
C PRO A 155 4.54 -6.15 6.74
N ILE A 156 3.88 -6.69 7.79
CA ILE A 156 2.46 -6.42 8.05
C ILE A 156 2.25 -5.01 8.62
N ASP A 157 1.27 -4.32 8.06
CA ASP A 157 0.87 -2.97 8.41
C ASP A 157 -0.33 -2.92 9.36
N VAL A 158 -1.33 -3.78 9.13
CA VAL A 158 -2.55 -3.90 9.93
C VAL A 158 -2.86 -5.39 10.15
N PHE A 159 -3.28 -5.71 11.37
CA PHE A 159 -3.76 -7.03 11.76
C PHE A 159 -5.26 -6.97 12.00
N ILE A 160 -6.02 -7.88 11.40
CA ILE A 160 -7.47 -8.01 11.61
C ILE A 160 -7.73 -9.36 12.32
N PRO A 161 -7.99 -9.37 13.64
CA PRO A 161 -8.21 -10.60 14.38
C PRO A 161 -9.61 -11.19 14.10
N GLY A 162 -9.70 -12.53 14.05
CA GLY A 162 -10.96 -13.26 13.87
C GLY A 162 -10.80 -14.64 13.23
N CYS A 163 -11.84 -15.49 13.27
CA CYS A 163 -11.80 -16.85 12.70
C CYS A 163 -13.19 -17.37 12.25
N PRO A 164 -13.77 -16.86 11.14
CA PRO A 164 -13.32 -15.73 10.34
C PRO A 164 -13.74 -14.37 10.96
N PRO A 165 -13.02 -13.28 10.69
CA PRO A 165 -13.40 -11.94 11.18
C PRO A 165 -14.64 -11.43 10.45
N ARG A 166 -15.62 -10.87 11.16
CA ARG A 166 -16.84 -10.40 10.51
C ARG A 166 -16.55 -9.29 9.49
N PRO A 167 -17.41 -9.04 8.50
CA PRO A 167 -17.13 -8.08 7.44
C PRO A 167 -17.02 -6.64 7.97
N GLU A 168 -17.66 -6.33 9.11
CA GLU A 168 -17.47 -5.04 9.78
C GLU A 168 -16.04 -4.85 10.29
N GLN A 169 -15.39 -5.92 10.76
CA GLN A 169 -14.00 -5.89 11.20
C GLN A 169 -13.03 -5.72 10.02
N PHE A 170 -13.39 -6.25 8.85
CA PHE A 170 -12.66 -5.94 7.61
C PHE A 170 -12.69 -4.45 7.31
N ILE A 171 -13.89 -3.84 7.34
CA ILE A 171 -14.05 -2.39 7.13
C ILE A 171 -13.18 -1.60 8.12
N GLU A 172 -13.25 -1.94 9.40
CA GLU A 172 -12.44 -1.29 10.45
C GLU A 172 -10.93 -1.41 10.18
N GLY A 173 -10.47 -2.60 9.76
CA GLY A 173 -9.07 -2.81 9.39
C GLY A 173 -8.62 -1.94 8.22
N PHE A 174 -9.47 -1.73 7.22
CA PHE A 174 -9.17 -0.81 6.12
C PHE A 174 -9.19 0.66 6.53
N LEU A 175 -10.12 1.07 7.39
CA LEU A 175 -10.14 2.43 7.94
C LEU A 175 -8.86 2.71 8.73
N ASN A 176 -8.41 1.75 9.53
CA ASN A 176 -7.13 1.84 10.26
C ASN A 176 -5.93 1.97 9.30
N LEU A 177 -5.94 1.24 8.17
CA LEU A 177 -4.91 1.40 7.13
C LEU A 177 -4.95 2.80 6.50
N GLN A 178 -6.14 3.30 6.13
CA GLN A 178 -6.32 4.63 5.56
C GLN A 178 -5.83 5.73 6.51
N GLU A 179 -6.09 5.58 7.81
CA GLU A 179 -5.57 6.49 8.84
C GLU A 179 -4.05 6.43 8.95
N LYS A 180 -3.45 5.24 8.85
CA LYS A 180 -2.00 5.05 8.87
C LYS A 180 -1.32 5.75 7.70
N ILE A 181 -1.88 5.61 6.49
CA ILE A 181 -1.43 6.30 5.26
C ILE A 181 -1.55 7.82 5.43
N LYS A 182 -2.65 8.30 6.02
CA LYS A 182 -2.85 9.73 6.31
C LYS A 182 -1.82 10.26 7.31
N GLN A 183 -1.54 9.51 8.38
CA GLN A 183 -0.65 9.92 9.48
C GLN A 183 0.85 9.71 9.18
N ARG A 184 1.22 9.12 8.03
CA ARG A 184 2.61 8.79 7.67
C ARG A 184 3.31 7.90 8.71
N LYS A 185 2.57 7.00 9.36
CA LYS A 185 3.13 6.02 10.31
C LYS A 185 3.52 4.69 9.64
N ASP A 186 3.71 4.71 8.33
CA ASP A 186 4.08 3.53 7.57
C ASP A 186 5.54 3.17 7.87
N LYS A 187 5.80 1.89 8.14
CA LYS A 187 7.13 1.38 8.54
C LYS A 187 8.23 1.67 7.51
N ARG A 188 7.85 2.01 6.28
CA ARG A 188 8.76 2.17 5.12
C ARG A 188 8.90 3.62 4.64
N GLY A 189 8.22 4.58 5.26
CA GLY A 189 8.51 6.01 5.11
C GLY A 189 8.08 6.69 3.79
N TYR A 190 6.98 6.27 3.16
CA TYR A 190 6.47 6.82 1.89
C TYR A 190 5.78 8.22 1.97
#